data_AF-A0A285NXG9-F1
#
_entry.id   AF-A0A285NXG9-F1
#
_cell.length_a   1.000
_cell.length_b   1.000
_cell.length_c   1.000
_cell.angle_alpha   90.00
_cell.angle_beta   90.00
_cell.angle_gamma   90.00
#
_symmetry.space_group_name_H-M   'P 1'
#
loop_
_entity.id
_entity.type
_entity.pdbx_description
1 polymer ?
#
loop_
_entity_poly.entity_id
_entity_poly.type
_entity_poly.pdbx_seq_one_letter_code
_entity_poly.pdbx_strand_id
1 'polypeptide(L)'
;MSDDAIERLHQNWSEELPRGWMDWRTDQVGDMDVLVSRRGSVPHVDTRGAVLAEVLGIVVSPSSAVDRYVDEHADGTLDIPQYYSRFPERGDEPVHSVENSSLWSACVEGALRLLNGNGQYARDEFTLYDCLDDSNPMPCPMLRDDVGCVLIAPALSTDTDHNLTGSNSAVD
;
A
#
# COMPACT_ATOMS: atom_id res chain seq x y z
N MET A 1 -1.74 -16.36 15.91
CA MET A 1 -0.70 -16.29 14.85
C MET A 1 -0.13 -17.69 14.75
N SER A 2 0.07 -18.26 13.56
CA SER A 2 0.97 -19.41 13.46
C SER A 2 2.38 -18.84 13.37
N ASP A 3 3.24 -19.24 14.30
CA ASP A 3 4.63 -18.78 14.39
C ASP A 3 5.39 -18.92 13.04
N ASP A 4 4.93 -19.85 12.18
CA ASP A 4 5.39 -20.11 10.81
C ASP A 4 5.47 -18.88 9.89
N ALA A 5 4.47 -17.98 9.90
CA ALA A 5 4.46 -16.85 8.95
C ALA A 5 5.50 -15.78 9.31
N ILE A 6 5.74 -15.58 10.61
CA ILE A 6 6.77 -14.66 11.13
C ILE A 6 8.15 -15.26 10.92
N GLU A 7 8.30 -16.57 11.14
CA GLU A 7 9.56 -17.27 10.88
C GLU A 7 9.95 -17.16 9.40
N ARG A 8 9.01 -17.38 8.48
CA ARG A 8 9.25 -17.22 7.03
C ARG A 8 9.60 -15.80 6.63
N LEU A 9 8.97 -14.79 7.23
CA LEU A 9 9.32 -13.38 7.01
C LEU A 9 10.80 -13.13 7.33
N HIS A 10 11.26 -13.59 8.50
CA HIS A 10 12.66 -13.43 8.91
C HIS A 10 13.63 -14.26 8.07
N GLN A 11 13.21 -15.42 7.56
CA GLN A 11 14.03 -16.24 6.66
C GLN A 11 14.20 -15.61 5.26
N ASN A 12 13.18 -14.93 4.75
CA ASN A 12 13.13 -14.45 3.37
C ASN A 12 13.62 -13.01 3.19
N TRP A 13 13.57 -12.19 4.24
CA TRP A 13 13.82 -10.75 4.16
C TRP A 13 14.86 -10.30 5.18
N SER A 14 14.42 -9.89 6.36
CA SER A 14 15.28 -9.39 7.43
C SER A 14 14.67 -9.63 8.80
N GLU A 15 15.54 -9.77 9.81
CA GLU A 15 15.14 -9.82 11.22
C GLU A 15 14.63 -8.45 11.76
N GLU A 16 14.76 -7.39 10.96
CA GLU A 16 14.36 -6.02 11.32
C GLU A 16 12.88 -5.72 11.07
N LEU A 17 12.20 -6.52 10.24
CA LEU A 17 10.74 -6.45 10.00
C LEU A 17 9.94 -7.06 11.17
N PRO A 18 8.63 -6.75 11.33
CA PRO A 18 8.15 -6.18 12.58
C PRO A 18 8.29 -7.08 13.81
N ARG A 19 8.98 -6.50 14.80
CA ARG A 19 8.82 -6.81 16.23
C ARG A 19 7.45 -6.30 16.70
N GLY A 20 6.41 -6.99 16.25
CA GLY A 20 5.00 -6.95 16.67
C GLY A 20 4.42 -5.63 17.17
N TRP A 21 3.59 -4.96 16.35
CA TRP A 21 2.58 -3.96 16.82
C TRP A 21 1.26 -3.97 16.04
N MET A 22 1.03 -4.90 15.11
CA MET A 22 -0.24 -5.01 14.37
C MET A 22 -0.83 -6.40 14.51
N ASP A 23 -2.16 -6.44 14.63
CA ASP A 23 -2.91 -7.67 14.47
C ASP A 23 -2.89 -8.04 12.98
N TRP A 24 -2.11 -9.06 12.63
CA TRP A 24 -1.99 -9.55 11.26
C TRP A 24 -2.95 -10.71 11.00
N ARG A 25 -3.50 -10.76 9.79
CA ARG A 25 -4.06 -11.99 9.22
C ARG A 25 -3.21 -12.43 8.04
N THR A 26 -3.02 -13.73 7.87
CA THR A 26 -2.40 -14.26 6.65
C THR A 26 -3.43 -14.19 5.53
N ASP A 27 -2.98 -13.74 4.36
CA ASP A 27 -3.75 -13.68 3.12
C ASP A 27 -2.84 -14.05 1.93
N GLN A 28 -3.42 -14.18 0.74
CA GLN A 28 -2.65 -14.42 -0.49
C GLN A 28 -2.95 -13.36 -1.55
N VAL A 29 -1.91 -12.84 -2.18
CA VAL A 29 -2.01 -11.92 -3.32
C VAL A 29 -1.16 -12.49 -4.46
N GLY A 30 -1.83 -13.00 -5.50
CA GLY A 30 -1.17 -13.84 -6.50
C GLY A 30 -0.54 -15.07 -5.86
N ASP A 31 0.72 -15.34 -6.17
CA ASP A 31 1.54 -16.41 -5.57
C ASP A 31 2.23 -15.99 -4.25
N MET A 32 1.97 -14.79 -3.74
CA MET A 32 2.62 -14.27 -2.54
C MET A 32 1.76 -14.47 -1.30
N ASP A 33 2.37 -15.03 -0.26
CA ASP A 33 1.82 -15.01 1.08
C ASP A 33 2.07 -13.63 1.70
N VAL A 34 1.05 -13.06 2.33
CA VAL A 34 1.11 -11.74 2.94
C VAL A 34 0.52 -11.73 4.35
N LEU A 35 1.07 -10.87 5.21
CA LEU A 35 0.49 -10.49 6.49
C LEU A 35 -0.25 -9.18 6.31
N VAL A 36 -1.58 -9.24 6.28
CA VAL A 36 -2.45 -8.07 6.03
C VAL A 36 -2.85 -7.41 7.35
N SER A 37 -2.75 -6.08 7.37
CA SER A 37 -3.13 -5.25 8.52
C SER A 37 -4.64 -5.36 8.82
N ARG A 38 -5.03 -5.37 10.10
CA ARG A 38 -6.43 -5.14 10.48
C ARG A 38 -6.82 -3.69 10.21
N ARG A 39 -8.10 -3.46 9.90
CA ARG A 39 -8.67 -2.12 9.71
C ARG A 39 -8.29 -1.19 10.88
N GLY A 40 -7.69 -0.05 10.56
CA GLY A 40 -7.29 0.98 11.53
C GLY A 40 -6.05 0.66 12.37
N SER A 41 -5.26 -0.36 12.02
CA SER A 41 -4.11 -0.79 12.83
C SER A 41 -2.78 -0.08 12.52
N VAL A 42 -2.71 0.83 11.53
CA VAL A 42 -1.46 1.51 11.18
C VAL A 42 -1.23 2.68 12.15
N PRO A 43 -0.26 2.61 13.10
CA PRO A 43 -0.02 3.68 14.05
C PRO A 43 0.58 4.91 13.33
N HIS A 44 0.20 6.11 13.78
CA HIS A 44 0.64 7.43 13.28
C HIS A 44 0.13 7.88 11.90
N VAL A 45 -0.69 7.07 11.21
CA VAL A 45 -1.57 7.59 10.16
C VAL A 45 -2.71 8.33 10.86
N ASP A 46 -2.85 9.64 10.66
CA ASP A 46 -3.96 10.41 11.26
C ASP A 46 -5.28 9.96 10.62
N THR A 47 -5.99 9.05 11.30
CA THR A 47 -7.21 8.37 10.84
C THR A 47 -8.45 9.27 10.84
N ARG A 48 -8.29 10.58 11.00
CA ARG A 48 -9.41 11.54 11.11
C ARG A 48 -10.22 11.72 9.83
N GLY A 49 -9.75 11.22 8.68
CA GLY A 49 -10.48 11.29 7.40
C GLY A 49 -10.57 9.99 6.61
N ALA A 50 -9.68 9.02 6.85
CA ALA A 50 -9.54 7.84 6.00
C ALA A 50 -10.02 6.57 6.71
N VAL A 51 -11.14 6.01 6.23
CA VAL A 51 -11.59 4.67 6.60
C VAL A 51 -10.72 3.65 5.84
N LEU A 52 -9.52 3.38 6.33
CA LEU A 52 -8.57 2.45 5.69
C LEU A 52 -8.94 1.00 6.04
N ALA A 53 -9.82 0.39 5.25
CA ALA A 53 -10.04 -1.05 5.27
C ALA A 53 -8.89 -1.73 4.51
N GLU A 54 -8.08 -2.56 5.19
CA GLU A 54 -7.24 -3.60 4.58
C GLU A 54 -6.23 -3.10 3.52
N VAL A 55 -5.39 -2.14 3.89
CA VAL A 55 -4.64 -1.33 2.91
C VAL A 55 -3.17 -1.72 2.74
N LEU A 56 -2.58 -2.41 3.72
CA LEU A 56 -1.18 -2.83 3.68
C LEU A 56 -1.03 -4.32 3.97
N GLY A 57 -0.18 -5.00 3.18
CA GLY A 57 0.21 -6.39 3.38
C GLY A 57 1.73 -6.56 3.35
N ILE A 58 2.34 -7.09 4.41
CA ILE A 58 3.78 -7.41 4.42
C ILE A 58 3.98 -8.74 3.70
N VAL A 59 4.82 -8.76 2.67
CA VAL A 59 5.14 -9.98 1.95
C VAL A 59 6.02 -10.89 2.82
N VAL A 60 5.58 -12.13 3.02
CA VAL A 60 6.38 -13.14 3.73
C VAL A 60 7.04 -14.13 2.78
N SER A 61 6.62 -14.17 1.51
CA SER A 61 7.26 -14.96 0.46
C SER A 61 8.69 -14.45 0.14
N PRO A 62 9.55 -15.27 -0.48
CA PRO A 62 10.87 -14.84 -0.97
C PRO A 62 10.79 -13.69 -1.97
N SER A 63 11.86 -12.91 -2.09
CA SER A 63 11.97 -11.80 -3.06
C SER A 63 11.65 -12.23 -4.50
N SER A 64 12.03 -13.45 -4.89
CA SER A 64 11.72 -14.01 -6.21
C SER A 64 10.23 -14.19 -6.53
N ALA A 65 9.36 -14.19 -5.51
CA ALA A 65 7.91 -14.14 -5.71
C ALA A 65 7.43 -12.71 -6.01
N VAL A 66 8.07 -11.71 -5.40
CA VAL A 66 7.85 -10.29 -5.71
C VAL A 66 8.31 -9.99 -7.12
N ASP A 67 9.50 -10.46 -7.52
CA ASP A 67 10.03 -10.26 -8.88
C ASP A 67 9.05 -10.78 -9.94
N ARG A 68 8.52 -12.00 -9.78
CA ARG A 68 7.49 -12.54 -10.69
C ARG A 68 6.22 -11.69 -10.70
N TYR A 69 5.75 -11.28 -9.54
CA TYR A 69 4.55 -10.43 -9.44
C TYR A 69 4.74 -9.10 -10.17
N VAL A 70 5.91 -8.48 -10.01
CA VAL A 70 6.29 -7.24 -10.69
C VAL A 70 6.36 -7.45 -12.19
N ASP A 71 7.02 -8.51 -12.66
CA ASP A 71 7.10 -8.83 -14.10
C ASP A 71 5.73 -9.05 -14.75
N GLU A 72 4.75 -9.55 -13.99
CA GLU A 72 3.40 -9.84 -14.47
C GLU A 72 2.45 -8.63 -14.43
N HIS A 73 2.62 -7.71 -13.46
CA HIS A 73 1.61 -6.70 -13.13
C HIS A 73 2.09 -5.26 -13.12
N ALA A 74 3.40 -5.00 -13.04
CA ALA A 74 3.89 -3.64 -12.92
C ALA A 74 4.04 -2.95 -14.28
N ASP A 75 3.56 -1.72 -14.40
CA ASP A 75 3.79 -0.81 -15.54
C ASP A 75 4.83 0.27 -15.17
N GLY A 76 5.94 -0.17 -14.59
CA GLY A 76 7.05 0.69 -14.19
C GLY A 76 7.07 1.03 -12.70
N THR A 77 7.68 2.17 -12.39
CA THR A 77 7.96 2.59 -11.00
C THR A 77 7.49 4.01 -10.75
N LEU A 78 7.01 4.25 -9.54
CA LEU A 78 6.57 5.55 -9.07
C LEU A 78 7.64 6.21 -8.21
N ASP A 79 7.76 7.52 -8.40
CA ASP A 79 8.63 8.35 -7.59
C ASP A 79 8.07 8.55 -6.18
N ILE A 80 8.85 8.18 -5.17
CA ILE A 80 8.50 8.39 -3.76
C ILE A 80 8.99 9.78 -3.32
N PRO A 81 8.12 10.64 -2.75
CA PRO A 81 8.55 11.90 -2.16
C PRO A 81 9.61 11.70 -1.07
N GLN A 82 10.58 12.61 -0.94
CA GLN A 82 11.54 12.53 0.16
C GLN A 82 10.83 12.74 1.51
N TYR A 83 11.32 12.08 2.56
CA TYR A 83 10.77 12.13 3.93
C TYR A 83 10.42 13.55 4.44
N TYR A 84 11.15 14.59 3.99
CA TYR A 84 10.97 15.99 4.40
C TYR A 84 10.18 16.86 3.41
N SER A 85 9.96 16.39 2.17
CA SER A 85 8.92 16.95 1.31
C SER A 85 7.62 16.35 1.82
N ARG A 86 7.00 17.00 2.81
CA ARG A 86 5.78 16.56 3.48
C ARG A 86 4.88 15.84 2.47
N PHE A 87 4.54 14.57 2.75
CA PHE A 87 3.31 14.02 2.19
C PHE A 87 2.21 15.07 2.41
N PRO A 88 1.29 15.26 1.45
CA PRO A 88 0.25 16.28 1.57
C PRO A 88 -0.30 16.31 2.99
N GLU A 89 -0.42 17.49 3.60
CA GLU A 89 -0.89 17.63 5.00
C GLU A 89 -2.29 17.01 5.23
N ARG A 90 -2.95 16.68 4.12
CA ARG A 90 -4.20 15.98 3.96
C ARG A 90 -3.92 14.56 3.48
N GLY A 91 -3.97 13.60 4.40
CA GLY A 91 -3.70 12.16 4.14
C GLY A 91 -4.68 11.48 3.17
N ASP A 92 -5.61 12.24 2.60
CA ASP A 92 -6.62 11.91 1.60
C ASP A 92 -6.21 12.27 0.16
N GLU A 93 -5.05 12.90 -0.06
CA GLU A 93 -4.56 13.15 -1.43
C GLU A 93 -3.76 11.95 -1.99
N PRO A 94 -4.03 11.52 -3.24
CA PRO A 94 -3.27 10.46 -3.88
C PRO A 94 -1.88 10.91 -4.31
N VAL A 95 -0.88 10.04 -4.15
CA VAL A 95 0.46 10.20 -4.75
C VAL A 95 0.42 9.92 -6.24
N HIS A 96 -0.46 8.99 -6.63
CA HIS A 96 -0.64 8.58 -8.01
C HIS A 96 -2.09 8.11 -8.22
N SER A 97 -2.66 8.41 -9.39
CA SER A 97 -4.02 8.04 -9.78
C SER A 97 -4.09 7.68 -11.25
N VAL A 98 -4.89 6.66 -11.56
CA VAL A 98 -5.18 6.12 -12.90
C VAL A 98 -6.68 5.86 -12.95
N GLU A 99 -7.42 6.62 -13.79
CA GLU A 99 -8.89 6.76 -13.85
C GLU A 99 -9.63 6.39 -12.55
N ASN A 100 -9.91 5.09 -12.36
CA ASN A 100 -10.76 4.55 -11.30
C ASN A 100 -9.99 4.05 -10.05
N SER A 101 -8.69 4.25 -9.99
CA SER A 101 -7.80 3.73 -8.95
C SER A 101 -6.75 4.77 -8.53
N SER A 102 -6.30 4.68 -7.28
CA SER A 102 -5.31 5.60 -6.75
C SER A 102 -4.49 5.01 -5.60
N LEU A 103 -3.26 5.50 -5.43
CA LEU A 103 -2.43 5.22 -4.26
C LEU A 103 -2.44 6.43 -3.33
N TRP A 104 -2.98 6.24 -2.13
CA TRP A 104 -3.08 7.32 -1.14
C TRP A 104 -1.75 7.57 -0.43
N SER A 105 -1.44 8.86 -0.24
CA SER A 105 -0.24 9.34 0.45
C SER A 105 -0.04 8.71 1.82
N ALA A 106 -1.11 8.60 2.61
CA ALA A 106 -1.07 7.99 3.94
C ALA A 106 -0.64 6.50 3.91
N CYS A 107 -0.94 5.78 2.83
CA CYS A 107 -0.64 4.35 2.71
C CYS A 107 0.80 4.13 2.26
N VAL A 108 1.27 4.97 1.33
CA VAL A 108 2.68 5.04 0.93
C VAL A 108 3.56 5.40 2.12
N GLU A 109 3.18 6.41 2.92
CA GLU A 109 3.90 6.77 4.14
C GLU A 109 3.88 5.64 5.18
N GLY A 110 2.73 4.98 5.34
CA GLY A 110 2.59 3.80 6.21
C GLY A 110 3.56 2.69 5.83
N ALA A 111 3.60 2.31 4.55
CA ALA A 111 4.52 1.28 4.03
C ALA A 111 6.00 1.64 4.28
N LEU A 112 6.40 2.88 4.03
CA LEU A 112 7.75 3.37 4.32
C LEU A 112 8.11 3.22 5.80
N ARG A 113 7.20 3.59 6.71
CA ARG A 113 7.41 3.44 8.16
C ARG A 113 7.49 1.99 8.59
N LEU A 114 6.80 1.06 7.90
CA LEU A 114 6.92 -0.37 8.18
C LEU A 114 8.28 -0.92 7.80
N LEU A 115 8.82 -0.49 6.66
CA LEU A 115 10.09 -0.96 6.14
C LEU A 115 11.31 -0.23 6.73
N ASN A 116 11.16 1.01 7.20
CA ASN A 116 12.23 1.84 7.78
C ASN A 116 12.16 2.03 9.31
N GLY A 117 11.03 1.69 9.93
CA GLY A 117 10.74 2.06 11.31
C GLY A 117 10.59 3.57 11.50
N ASN A 118 11.21 4.10 12.55
CA ASN A 118 11.14 5.53 12.93
C ASN A 118 12.33 6.37 12.42
N GLY A 119 13.17 5.80 11.56
CA GLY A 119 14.37 6.46 11.02
C GLY A 119 14.07 7.41 9.85
N GLN A 120 15.08 8.21 9.48
CA GLN A 120 15.12 8.89 8.19
C GLN A 120 15.46 7.89 7.09
N TYR A 121 15.07 8.17 5.83
CA TYR A 121 15.47 7.38 4.66
C TYR A 121 15.86 8.27 3.47
N ALA A 122 16.73 7.76 2.61
CA ALA A 122 16.99 8.32 1.29
C ALA A 122 16.01 7.73 0.24
N ARG A 123 15.63 8.52 -0.78
CA ARG A 123 14.61 8.14 -1.78
C ARG A 123 14.99 6.87 -2.56
N ASP A 124 16.27 6.72 -2.85
CA ASP A 124 16.85 5.59 -3.58
C ASP A 124 16.89 4.29 -2.76
N GLU A 125 16.54 4.32 -1.47
CA GLU A 125 16.39 3.11 -0.66
C GLU A 125 15.11 2.33 -0.98
N PHE A 126 14.14 2.95 -1.67
CA PHE A 126 12.82 2.38 -1.90
C PHE A 126 12.44 2.39 -3.37
N THR A 127 11.86 1.28 -3.82
CA THR A 127 11.24 1.17 -5.13
C THR A 127 9.75 0.91 -4.95
N LEU A 128 8.90 1.79 -5.46
CA LEU A 128 7.45 1.60 -5.53
C LEU A 128 7.09 1.23 -6.96
N TYR A 129 6.57 0.03 -7.17
CA TYR A 129 6.11 -0.43 -8.48
C TYR A 129 4.67 -0.01 -8.73
N ASP A 130 4.40 0.47 -9.95
CA ASP A 130 3.05 0.87 -10.36
C ASP A 130 2.28 -0.34 -10.86
N CYS A 131 1.25 -0.76 -10.14
CA CYS A 131 0.34 -1.83 -10.55
C CYS A 131 -1.11 -1.32 -10.65
N LEU A 132 -1.30 0.00 -10.74
CA LEU A 132 -2.61 0.56 -11.01
C LEU A 132 -3.04 0.29 -12.46
N ASP A 133 -4.34 0.07 -12.65
CA ASP A 133 -4.97 -0.08 -13.96
C ASP A 133 -6.43 0.38 -13.85
N ASP A 134 -7.01 0.79 -14.97
CA ASP A 134 -8.38 1.25 -15.08
C ASP A 134 -9.40 0.10 -14.88
N SER A 135 -8.99 -1.13 -15.21
CA SER A 135 -9.89 -2.29 -15.30
C SER A 135 -9.71 -3.30 -14.16
N ASN A 136 -8.46 -3.58 -13.78
CA ASN A 136 -8.16 -4.53 -12.72
C ASN A 136 -6.92 -4.07 -11.92
N PRO A 137 -7.05 -3.01 -11.11
CA PRO A 137 -5.94 -2.47 -10.33
C PRO A 137 -5.47 -3.48 -9.29
N MET A 138 -4.16 -3.68 -9.23
CA MET A 138 -3.51 -4.66 -8.36
C MET A 138 -2.74 -3.96 -7.23
N PRO A 139 -2.56 -4.62 -6.06
CA PRO A 139 -1.73 -4.07 -4.99
C PRO A 139 -0.31 -3.70 -5.46
N CYS A 140 0.11 -2.47 -5.19
CA CYS A 140 1.39 -1.94 -5.62
C CYS A 140 2.50 -2.32 -4.62
N PRO A 141 3.54 -3.09 -5.02
CA PRO A 141 4.66 -3.44 -4.15
C PRO A 141 5.57 -2.24 -3.87
N MET A 142 5.86 -1.99 -2.59
CA MET A 142 6.96 -1.14 -2.15
C MET A 142 8.08 -2.02 -1.59
N LEU A 143 9.23 -1.98 -2.24
CA LEU A 143 10.40 -2.77 -1.93
C LEU A 143 11.48 -1.90 -1.28
N ARG A 144 12.10 -2.44 -0.23
CA ARG A 144 13.40 -2.01 0.27
C ARG A 144 14.33 -3.21 0.17
N ASP A 145 15.32 -3.12 -0.72
CA ASP A 145 16.19 -4.24 -1.06
C ASP A 145 16.81 -4.89 0.17
N ASP A 146 16.79 -6.23 0.21
CA ASP A 146 17.26 -7.06 1.31
C ASP A 146 16.63 -6.78 2.69
N VAL A 147 15.62 -5.92 2.77
CA VAL A 147 14.92 -5.59 4.01
C VAL A 147 13.50 -6.12 3.99
N GLY A 148 12.73 -5.87 2.93
CA GLY A 148 11.31 -6.17 2.93
C GLY A 148 10.50 -5.67 1.75
N CYS A 149 9.29 -6.24 1.61
CA CYS A 149 8.27 -5.74 0.69
C CYS A 149 6.92 -5.55 1.40
N VAL A 150 6.26 -4.42 1.12
CA VAL A 150 4.88 -4.13 1.53
C VAL A 150 4.02 -3.92 0.29
N LEU A 151 2.92 -4.65 0.18
CA LEU A 151 1.88 -4.39 -0.81
C LEU A 151 0.95 -3.28 -0.31
N ILE A 152 0.71 -2.31 -1.17
CA ILE A 152 -0.21 -1.19 -0.93
C ILE A 152 -1.44 -1.40 -1.80
N ALA A 153 -2.59 -1.61 -1.18
CA ALA A 153 -3.84 -1.81 -1.91
C ALA A 153 -4.27 -0.52 -2.63
N PRO A 154 -4.76 -0.60 -3.88
CA PRO A 154 -5.32 0.55 -4.59
C PRO A 154 -6.62 1.02 -3.91
N ALA A 155 -6.79 2.33 -3.80
CA ALA A 155 -8.05 2.95 -3.46
C ALA A 155 -8.88 3.14 -4.73
N LEU A 156 -10.04 2.47 -4.78
CA LEU A 156 -10.94 2.51 -5.93
C LEU A 156 -11.89 3.71 -5.80
N SER A 157 -12.05 4.48 -6.88
CA SER A 157 -13.12 5.48 -6.93
C SER A 157 -14.45 4.75 -6.98
N THR A 158 -15.28 4.91 -5.94
CA THR A 158 -16.68 4.54 -6.06
C THR A 158 -17.31 5.55 -7.01
N ASP A 159 -17.63 5.12 -8.23
CA ASP A 159 -18.25 5.92 -9.27
C ASP A 159 -19.71 6.27 -8.88
N THR A 160 -19.87 7.06 -7.82
CA THR A 160 -21.14 7.50 -7.25
C THR A 160 -21.15 9.02 -7.15
N ASP A 161 -20.89 9.70 -8.26
CA ASP A 161 -21.21 11.12 -8.39
C ASP A 161 -21.65 11.54 -9.81
N HIS A 162 -22.31 10.64 -10.54
CA HIS A 162 -22.99 10.95 -11.80
C HIS A 162 -24.46 10.52 -11.79
N ASN A 163 -25.30 11.17 -10.97
CA ASN A 163 -26.73 11.41 -11.28
C ASN A 163 -27.48 12.21 -10.18
N LEU A 164 -27.17 13.49 -9.96
CA LEU A 164 -28.09 14.41 -9.26
C LEU A 164 -28.03 15.84 -9.82
N THR A 165 -28.17 16.01 -11.14
CA THR A 165 -28.70 17.25 -11.74
C THR A 165 -29.59 16.93 -12.96
N GLY A 166 -30.47 15.95 -12.79
CA GLY A 166 -31.56 15.67 -13.71
C GLY A 166 -32.90 15.84 -13.00
N SER A 167 -33.43 17.07 -12.97
CA SER A 167 -34.86 17.44 -12.96
C SER A 167 -35.09 18.77 -12.24
N ASN A 168 -35.31 19.83 -13.02
CA ASN A 168 -36.44 20.74 -12.82
C ASN A 168 -36.68 21.50 -14.12
N SER A 169 -37.34 20.80 -15.05
CA SER A 169 -38.15 21.47 -16.05
C SER A 169 -39.55 21.70 -15.47
N ALA A 170 -40.07 22.90 -15.73
CA ALA A 170 -41.45 23.38 -15.56
C ALA A 170 -41.90 23.72 -14.13
N VAL A 171 -42.07 25.02 -13.85
CA VAL A 171 -43.39 25.67 -13.79
C VAL A 171 -43.26 27.14 -14.20
N ASP A 172 -43.91 27.52 -15.30
CA ASP A 172 -44.57 28.82 -15.51
C ASP A 172 -45.97 28.51 -16.06
#